data_AF-A0A934BDZ7-F1
#
_entry.id   AF-A0A934BDZ7-F1
#
_cell.length_a   1.000
_cell.length_b   1.000
_cell.length_c   1.000
_cell.angle_alpha   90.00
_cell.angle_beta   90.00
_cell.angle_gamma   90.00
#
_symmetry.space_group_name_H-M   'P 1'
#
loop_
_entity.id
_entity.type
_entity.pdbx_description
1 polymer ?
#
loop_
_entity_poly.entity_id
_entity_poly.type
_entity_poly.pdbx_seq_one_letter_code
_entity_poly.pdbx_strand_id
1 'polypeptide(L)'
;MARYEHLPIYKKAMDLAVYIENMVKGFSRYHKYSIGSDLRDISREIVRLIISANSSEAKLQELVVLRNTIEQLKVTIQICKEVKAFKSFSSFQYAAEAAVLLSRQSEGWIKSVRGKATTP
;
A
#
# COMPACT_ATOMS: atom_id res chain seq x y z
N MET A 1 9.21 -22.04 -0.50
CA MET A 1 8.75 -20.64 -0.69
C MET A 1 9.82 -19.69 -0.15
N ALA A 2 10.17 -18.64 -0.90
CA ALA A 2 11.06 -17.59 -0.37
C ALA A 2 10.36 -16.85 0.78
N ARG A 3 11.06 -16.57 1.88
CA ARG A 3 10.50 -15.83 3.01
C ARG A 3 10.14 -14.40 2.57
N TYR A 4 8.85 -14.07 2.57
CA TYR A 4 8.35 -12.74 2.17
C TYR A 4 8.90 -11.63 3.08
N GLU A 5 9.30 -11.97 4.31
CA GLU A 5 9.84 -11.05 5.31
C GLU A 5 11.12 -10.33 4.85
N HIS A 6 11.86 -10.93 3.90
CA HIS A 6 13.06 -10.31 3.33
C HIS A 6 12.76 -9.37 2.15
N LEU A 7 11.51 -9.31 1.66
CA LEU A 7 11.16 -8.44 0.55
C LEU A 7 11.13 -6.97 1.03
N PRO A 8 11.91 -6.07 0.40
CA PRO A 8 11.89 -4.64 0.75
C PRO A 8 10.48 -4.02 0.67
N ILE A 9 9.68 -4.48 -0.30
CA ILE A 9 8.30 -4.02 -0.51
C ILE A 9 7.37 -4.44 0.64
N TYR A 10 7.57 -5.63 1.21
CA TYR A 10 6.79 -6.11 2.36
C TYR A 10 7.06 -5.23 3.58
N LYS A 11 8.34 -4.97 3.88
CA LYS A 11 8.72 -4.09 4.99
C LYS A 11 8.10 -2.71 4.84
N LYS A 12 8.12 -2.11 3.63
CA LYS A 12 7.48 -0.82 3.41
C LYS A 12 5.96 -0.82 3.47
N ALA A 13 5.30 -1.86 2.99
CA ALA A 13 3.87 -2.00 3.17
C ALA A 13 3.49 -2.11 4.66
N MET A 14 4.24 -2.89 5.44
CA MET A 14 4.01 -3.04 6.87
C MET A 14 4.25 -1.74 7.65
N ASP A 15 5.37 -1.05 7.39
CA ASP A 15 5.66 0.27 7.98
C ASP A 15 4.50 1.25 7.71
N LEU A 16 4.01 1.29 6.47
CA LEU A 16 2.90 2.17 6.07
C LEU A 16 1.57 1.76 6.71
N ALA A 17 1.26 0.47 6.79
CA ALA A 17 0.04 -0.01 7.43
C ALA A 17 0.00 0.37 8.92
N VAL A 18 1.10 0.16 9.65
CA VAL A 18 1.21 0.56 11.06
C VAL A 18 1.12 2.09 11.22
N TYR A 19 1.74 2.83 10.31
CA TYR A 19 1.62 4.29 10.30
C TYR A 19 0.16 4.73 10.14
N ILE A 20 -0.57 4.15 9.18
CA ILE A 20 -1.99 4.44 8.93
C ILE A 20 -2.82 4.13 10.16
N GLU A 21 -2.61 2.99 10.82
CA GLU A 21 -3.32 2.65 12.06
C GLU A 21 -3.20 3.74 13.12
N ASN A 22 -1.97 4.22 13.36
CA ASN A 22 -1.70 5.24 14.36
C ASN A 22 -2.22 6.62 13.94
N MET A 23 -2.12 6.95 12.66
CA MET A 23 -2.64 8.19 12.10
C MET A 23 -4.17 8.27 12.22
N VAL A 24 -4.89 7.23 11.83
CA VAL A 24 -6.36 7.23 11.83
C VAL A 24 -6.93 7.22 13.27
N LYS A 25 -6.17 6.76 14.28
CA LYS A 25 -6.55 6.97 15.70
C LYS A 25 -6.77 8.46 16.01
N GLY A 26 -6.04 9.35 15.33
CA GLY A 26 -6.17 10.79 15.47
C GLY A 26 -7.36 11.42 14.73
N PHE A 27 -8.03 10.72 13.82
CA PHE A 27 -9.14 11.31 13.06
C PHE A 27 -10.34 11.61 13.97
N SER A 28 -11.15 12.60 13.56
CA SER A 28 -12.46 12.84 14.18
C SER A 28 -13.34 11.59 14.07
N ARG A 29 -14.34 11.44 14.95
CA ARG A 29 -15.25 10.28 14.93
C ARG A 29 -15.88 10.07 13.55
N TYR A 30 -16.27 11.17 12.89
CA TYR A 30 -16.89 11.16 11.57
C TYR A 30 -15.99 10.53 10.49
N HIS A 31 -14.71 10.91 10.42
CA HIS A 31 -13.77 10.36 9.43
C HIS A 31 -13.19 9.01 9.85
N LYS A 32 -13.00 8.78 11.16
CA LYS A 32 -12.34 7.58 11.71
C LYS A 32 -13.04 6.28 11.35
N TYR A 33 -14.38 6.28 11.36
CA TYR A 33 -15.20 5.11 11.10
C TYR A 33 -15.75 5.02 9.67
N SER A 34 -15.51 6.05 8.85
CA SER A 34 -15.78 6.06 7.41
C SER A 34 -14.47 5.84 6.63
N ILE A 35 -13.94 6.89 6.01
CA ILE A 35 -12.73 6.82 5.17
C ILE A 35 -11.48 6.36 5.92
N GLY A 36 -11.44 6.53 7.24
CA GLY A 36 -10.40 5.99 8.10
C GLY A 36 -10.42 4.46 8.20
N SER A 37 -11.59 3.83 8.10
CA SER A 37 -11.71 2.38 8.01
C SER A 37 -11.20 1.90 6.65
N ASP A 38 -11.61 2.57 5.57
CA ASP A 38 -11.17 2.24 4.20
C ASP A 38 -9.63 2.29 4.08
N LEU A 39 -8.98 3.32 4.63
CA LEU A 39 -7.52 3.42 4.66
C LEU A 39 -6.85 2.20 5.32
N ARG A 40 -7.36 1.78 6.48
CA ARG A 40 -6.83 0.62 7.21
C ARG A 40 -7.01 -0.65 6.38
N ASP A 41 -8.20 -0.86 5.83
CA ASP A 41 -8.52 -2.08 5.12
C ASP A 41 -7.73 -2.20 3.82
N ILE A 42 -7.59 -1.11 3.05
CA ILE A 42 -6.73 -1.06 1.87
C ILE A 42 -5.26 -1.31 2.25
N SER A 43 -4.76 -0.71 3.33
CA SER A 43 -3.37 -0.91 3.75
C SER A 43 -3.06 -2.37 4.13
N ARG A 44 -4.00 -3.04 4.81
CA ARG A 44 -3.89 -4.46 5.17
C ARG A 44 -4.00 -5.35 3.94
N GLU A 45 -4.86 -4.99 2.99
CA GLU A 45 -5.00 -5.70 1.71
C GLU A 45 -3.72 -5.67 0.90
N ILE A 46 -3.04 -4.52 0.83
CA ILE A 46 -1.73 -4.40 0.18
C ILE A 46 -0.71 -5.37 0.77
N VAL A 47 -0.67 -5.50 2.11
CA VAL A 47 0.21 -6.48 2.78
C VAL A 47 -0.16 -7.91 2.38
N ARG A 48 -1.46 -8.26 2.38
CA ARG A 48 -1.94 -9.58 1.97
C ARG A 48 -1.59 -9.91 0.51
N LEU A 49 -1.80 -8.96 -0.41
CA LEU A 49 -1.47 -9.12 -1.83
C LEU A 49 0.03 -9.30 -2.07
N ILE A 50 0.90 -8.66 -1.28
CA ILE A 50 2.35 -8.87 -1.37
C ILE A 50 2.72 -10.31 -0.95
N ILE A 51 2.12 -10.81 0.13
CA ILE A 51 2.35 -12.18 0.60
C ILE A 51 1.87 -13.17 -0.46
N SER A 52 0.64 -12.98 -0.96
CA SER A 52 0.05 -13.81 -1.99
C SER A 52 0.90 -13.83 -3.26
N ALA A 53 1.29 -12.65 -3.76
CA ALA A 53 2.09 -12.54 -4.99
C ALA A 53 3.48 -13.17 -4.83
N ASN A 54 4.02 -13.22 -3.61
CA ASN A 54 5.28 -13.90 -3.36
C ASN A 54 5.16 -15.43 -3.55
N SER A 55 4.05 -16.03 -3.12
CA SER A 55 3.79 -17.48 -3.25
C SER A 55 3.12 -17.91 -4.56
N SER A 56 2.56 -16.97 -5.33
CA SER A 56 1.74 -17.29 -6.51
C SER A 56 2.54 -17.67 -7.75
N GLU A 57 2.03 -18.66 -8.48
CA GLU A 57 2.46 -19.01 -9.84
C GLU A 57 1.97 -17.96 -10.86
N ALA A 58 0.75 -17.43 -10.66
CA ALA A 58 0.17 -16.35 -11.46
C ALA A 58 0.60 -14.95 -10.98
N LYS A 59 1.88 -14.82 -10.59
CA LYS A 59 2.44 -13.63 -9.92
C LYS A 59 2.14 -12.31 -10.60
N LEU A 60 2.16 -12.27 -11.94
CA LEU A 60 1.92 -11.04 -12.68
C LEU A 60 0.50 -10.49 -12.47
N GLN A 61 -0.51 -11.37 -12.42
CA GLN A 61 -1.90 -10.95 -12.22
C GLN A 61 -2.10 -10.35 -10.83
N GLU A 62 -1.55 -11.01 -9.80
CA GLU A 62 -1.61 -10.51 -8.43
C GLU A 62 -0.85 -9.19 -8.25
N LEU A 63 0.30 -9.02 -8.91
CA LEU A 63 1.03 -7.76 -8.88
C LEU A 63 0.26 -6.61 -9.56
N VAL A 64 -0.56 -6.89 -10.58
CA VAL A 64 -1.44 -5.88 -11.18
C VAL A 64 -2.54 -5.48 -10.20
N VAL A 65 -3.14 -6.42 -9.48
CA VAL A 65 -4.12 -6.14 -8.41
C VAL A 65 -3.47 -5.33 -7.29
N LEU A 66 -2.27 -5.71 -6.85
CA LEU A 66 -1.47 -4.97 -5.87
C LEU A 66 -1.26 -3.52 -6.30
N ARG A 67 -0.80 -3.30 -7.53
CA ARG A 67 -0.58 -1.94 -8.08
C ARG A 67 -1.87 -1.13 -8.04
N ASN A 68 -2.98 -1.68 -8.52
CA ASN A 68 -4.27 -0.98 -8.53
C ASN A 68 -4.76 -0.66 -7.10
N THR A 69 -4.50 -1.55 -6.14
CA THR A 69 -4.84 -1.32 -4.73
C THR A 69 -3.98 -0.22 -4.10
N ILE A 70 -2.70 -0.11 -4.49
CA ILE A 70 -1.83 1.02 -4.10
C ILE A 70 -2.34 2.35 -4.68
N GLU A 71 -2.85 2.36 -5.92
CA GLU A 71 -3.49 3.54 -6.49
C GLU A 71 -4.73 3.97 -5.68
N GLN A 72 -5.58 3.01 -5.29
CA GLN A 72 -6.73 3.27 -4.43
C GLN A 72 -6.30 3.86 -3.08
N LEU A 73 -5.22 3.36 -2.48
CA LEU A 73 -4.67 3.93 -1.25
C LEU A 73 -4.25 5.40 -1.44
N LYS A 74 -3.52 5.72 -2.51
CA LYS A 74 -3.08 7.10 -2.81
C LYS A 74 -4.27 8.05 -2.97
N VAL A 75 -5.29 7.63 -3.70
CA VAL A 75 -6.52 8.43 -3.87
C VAL A 75 -7.22 8.63 -2.53
N THR A 76 -7.35 7.58 -1.72
CA THR A 76 -8.00 7.66 -0.40
C THR A 76 -7.24 8.59 0.55
N ILE A 77 -5.91 8.56 0.54
CA ILE A 77 -5.04 9.51 1.26
C ILE A 77 -5.32 10.95 0.80
N GLN A 78 -5.43 11.17 -0.51
CA GLN A 78 -5.74 12.51 -1.04
C GLN A 78 -7.13 12.99 -0.60
N ILE A 79 -8.15 12.14 -0.65
CA ILE A 79 -9.50 12.50 -0.19
C ILE A 79 -9.47 12.86 1.30
N CYS A 80 -8.76 12.08 2.14
CA CYS A 80 -8.59 12.41 3.57
C CYS A 80 -7.99 13.81 3.78
N LYS A 81 -7.11 14.26 2.88
CA LYS A 81 -6.51 15.59 2.93
C LYS A 81 -7.52 16.67 2.56
N GLU A 82 -8.26 16.47 1.47
CA GLU A 82 -9.27 17.44 1.00
C GLU A 82 -10.40 17.63 2.02
N VAL A 83 -10.82 16.55 2.69
CA VAL A 83 -11.82 16.64 3.76
C VAL A 83 -11.23 17.06 5.12
N LYS A 84 -9.94 17.42 5.16
CA LYS A 84 -9.21 17.87 6.37
C LYS A 84 -9.27 16.86 7.53
N ALA A 85 -9.24 15.56 7.22
CA ALA A 85 -9.23 14.50 8.24
C ALA A 85 -7.89 14.41 9.01
N PHE A 86 -6.78 14.78 8.37
CA PHE A 86 -5.46 14.77 8.99
C PHE A 86 -5.31 15.86 10.05
N LYS A 87 -4.70 15.51 11.19
CA LYS A 87 -4.36 16.48 12.24
C LYS A 87 -3.27 17.47 11.84
N SER A 88 -2.35 17.06 10.96
CA SER A 88 -1.24 17.88 10.50
C SER A 88 -0.91 17.58 9.05
N PHE A 89 -0.40 18.59 8.34
CA PHE A 89 0.08 18.43 6.97
C PHE A 89 1.25 17.44 6.89
N SER A 90 2.14 17.42 7.89
CA SER A 90 3.25 16.46 7.97
C SER A 90 2.78 15.01 7.97
N SER A 91 1.61 14.73 8.57
CA SER A 91 1.07 13.38 8.58
C SER A 91 0.57 12.94 7.22
N PHE A 92 -0.10 13.85 6.50
CA PHE A 92 -0.48 13.65 5.11
C PHE A 92 0.75 13.43 4.23
N GLN A 93 1.76 14.31 4.34
CA GLN A 93 2.96 14.25 3.51
C GLN A 93 3.67 12.91 3.64
N TYR A 94 3.89 12.44 4.88
CA TYR A 94 4.53 11.14 5.11
C TYR A 94 3.73 9.99 4.48
N ALA A 95 2.42 9.94 4.69
CA ALA A 95 1.56 8.89 4.14
C ALA A 95 1.61 8.88 2.60
N ALA A 96 1.52 10.06 1.98
CA ALA A 96 1.54 10.22 0.53
C ALA A 96 2.89 9.78 -0.07
N GLU A 97 4.01 10.25 0.50
CA GLU A 97 5.35 9.86 0.05
C GLU A 97 5.60 8.36 0.20
N ALA A 98 5.21 7.78 1.33
CA ALA A 98 5.34 6.35 1.56
C ALA A 98 4.52 5.52 0.56
N ALA A 99 3.30 5.95 0.23
CA ALA A 99 2.47 5.29 -0.78
C ALA A 99 3.08 5.39 -2.20
N VAL A 100 3.70 6.53 -2.56
CA VAL A 100 4.43 6.68 -3.82
C VAL A 100 5.65 5.76 -3.89
N LEU A 101 6.43 5.66 -2.82
CA LEU A 101 7.57 4.74 -2.75
C LEU A 101 7.12 3.28 -2.89
N LEU A 102 5.99 2.92 -2.28
CA LEU A 102 5.42 1.59 -2.41
C LEU A 102 4.96 1.29 -3.85
N SER A 103 4.34 2.26 -4.51
CA SER A 103 3.97 2.21 -5.93
C SER A 103 5.19 1.89 -6.81
N ARG A 104 6.30 2.62 -6.63
CA ARG A 104 7.55 2.41 -7.37
C ARG A 104 8.14 1.01 -7.16
N GLN A 105 8.11 0.50 -5.93
CA GLN A 105 8.57 -0.86 -5.64
C GLN A 105 7.69 -1.91 -6.31
N SER A 106 6.36 -1.72 -6.34
CA SER A 106 5.44 -2.62 -7.04
C SER A 106 5.72 -2.66 -8.54
N GLU A 107 5.98 -1.51 -9.17
CA GLU A 107 6.34 -1.42 -10.58
C GLU A 107 7.69 -2.10 -10.88
N GLY A 108 8.68 -1.91 -10.02
CA GLY A 108 9.97 -2.60 -10.13
C GLY A 108 9.81 -4.13 -10.08
N TRP A 109 8.93 -4.61 -9.21
CA TRP A 109 8.64 -6.05 -9.12
C TRP A 109 7.93 -6.57 -10.38
N ILE A 110 6.92 -5.85 -10.90
CA ILE A 110 6.26 -6.19 -12.16
C ILE A 110 7.26 -6.27 -13.31
N LYS A 111 8.16 -5.30 -13.43
CA LYS A 111 9.21 -5.28 -14.46
C LYS A 111 10.14 -6.48 -14.32
N SER A 112 10.56 -6.83 -13.10
CA SER A 112 11.40 -8.00 -12.83
C SER A 112 10.71 -9.31 -13.24
N VAL A 113 9.42 -9.47 -12.96
CA VAL A 113 8.65 -10.65 -13.34
C VAL A 113 8.47 -10.73 -14.86
N ARG A 114 8.16 -9.61 -15.53
CA ARG A 114 8.03 -9.55 -16.99
C ARG A 114 9.36 -9.85 -17.70
N GLY A 115 10.46 -9.29 -17.22
CA GLY A 115 11.79 -9.53 -17.79
C GLY A 115 12.20 -11.01 -17.76
N LYS A 116 11.83 -11.73 -16.70
CA LYS A 116 12.04 -13.18 -16.59
C LYS A 116 11.20 -14.00 -17.56
N ALA A 117 10.03 -13.51 -17.98
CA ALA A 117 9.16 -14.19 -18.93
C ALA A 117 9.65 -14.07 -20.40
N THR A 118 10.56 -13.14 -20.67
CA THR A 118 11.08 -12.83 -22.01
C THR A 118 12.49 -13.39 -22.30
N THR A 119 13.10 -14.13 -21.38
CA THR A 119 14.40 -14.77 -21.60
C THR A 119 14.17 -16.26 -21.92
N PRO A 120 14.55 -16.74 -23.12
CA PRO A 120 14.40 -18.14 -23.53
C PRO A 120 15.34 -19.08 -22.77
#